data_AF-A0A7J5C0Q3-F1
#
_entry.id   AF-A0A7J5C0Q3-F1
#
_cell.length_a   1.000
_cell.length_b   1.000
_cell.length_c   1.000
_cell.angle_alpha   90.00
_cell.angle_beta   90.00
_cell.angle_gamma   90.00
#
_symmetry.space_group_name_H-M   'P 1'
#
loop_
_entity.id
_entity.type
_entity.pdbx_description
1 polymer ?
#
loop_
_entity_poly.entity_id
_entity_poly.type
_entity_poly.pdbx_seq_one_letter_code
_entity_poly.pdbx_strand_id
1 'polypeptide(L)'
;MDATKRCGNRRPRVERLVSAWNQGIREDAESECEADDPLIGASAEPKKRPRTRLTDEEVDAMRTARAQGVSVIVLARRFGVHRGTVWAKTRKG
;
A
#
# COMPACT_ATOMS: atom_id res chain seq x y z
N MET A 1 5.63 -32.52 25.14
CA MET A 1 4.19 -32.16 25.23
C MET A 1 3.99 -30.91 24.39
N ASP A 2 3.47 -31.10 23.19
CA ASP A 2 3.44 -30.13 22.09
C ASP A 2 2.64 -28.86 22.38
N ALA A 3 3.26 -27.71 22.09
CA ALA A 3 2.69 -26.37 22.22
C ALA A 3 1.76 -25.99 21.06
N THR A 4 0.98 -26.93 20.53
CA THR A 4 0.06 -26.72 19.39
C THR A 4 -1.38 -26.57 19.84
N LYS A 5 -1.63 -25.80 20.91
CA LYS A 5 -3.00 -25.44 21.32
C LYS A 5 -3.27 -23.95 21.10
N ARG A 6 -4.14 -23.70 20.11
CA ARG A 6 -4.98 -22.51 19.83
C ARG A 6 -4.58 -21.65 18.63
N CYS A 7 -4.80 -22.18 17.43
CA CYS A 7 -5.23 -21.38 16.27
C CYS A 7 -6.62 -21.87 15.82
N GLY A 8 -7.64 -21.66 16.66
CA GLY A 8 -8.96 -22.29 16.54
C GLY A 8 -9.85 -21.84 15.37
N ASN A 9 -9.36 -21.00 14.44
CA ASN A 9 -10.17 -20.53 13.31
C ASN A 9 -9.39 -20.26 12.01
N ARG A 10 -8.08 -20.58 11.95
CA ARG A 10 -7.27 -20.31 10.74
C ARG A 10 -7.43 -21.39 9.68
N ARG A 11 -7.35 -22.67 10.07
CA ARG A 11 -7.33 -23.78 9.11
C ARG A 11 -8.62 -23.90 8.30
N PRO A 12 -9.83 -23.89 8.90
CA PRO A 12 -11.06 -23.99 8.12
C PRO A 12 -11.31 -22.78 7.22
N ARG A 13 -10.88 -21.58 7.64
CA ARG A 13 -11.02 -20.36 6.85
C ARG A 13 -10.05 -20.33 5.67
N VAL A 14 -8.81 -20.78 5.87
CA VAL A 14 -7.82 -20.91 4.80
C VAL A 14 -8.24 -21.98 3.80
N GLU A 15 -8.71 -23.13 4.26
CA GLU A 15 -9.24 -24.19 3.40
C GLU A 15 -10.40 -23.69 2.54
N ARG A 16 -11.37 -22.96 3.13
CA ARG A 16 -12.47 -22.34 2.37
C ARG A 16 -12.01 -21.34 1.32
N LEU A 17 -10.98 -20.53 1.63
CA LEU A 17 -10.41 -19.59 0.67
C LEU A 17 -9.68 -20.30 -0.47
N VAL A 18 -8.92 -21.36 -0.16
CA VAL A 18 -8.21 -22.17 -1.17
C VAL A 18 -9.19 -22.91 -2.08
N SER A 19 -10.24 -23.51 -1.52
CA SER A 19 -11.29 -24.16 -2.33
C SER A 19 -12.00 -23.16 -3.23
N ALA A 20 -12.37 -21.98 -2.73
CA ALA A 20 -13.01 -20.94 -3.55
C ALA A 20 -12.06 -20.41 -4.65
N TRP A 21 -10.77 -20.26 -4.35
CA TRP A 21 -9.76 -19.85 -5.32
C TRP A 21 -9.61 -20.89 -6.44
N ASN A 22 -9.47 -22.16 -6.10
CA ASN A 22 -9.34 -23.24 -7.09
C ASN A 22 -10.63 -23.43 -7.91
N GLN A 23 -11.80 -23.18 -7.32
CA GLN A 23 -13.08 -23.21 -8.05
C GLN A 23 -13.23 -22.03 -9.02
N GLY A 24 -12.60 -20.89 -8.73
CA GLY A 24 -12.63 -19.69 -9.55
C GLY A 24 -11.66 -19.70 -10.74
N ILE A 25 -10.69 -20.62 -10.76
CA ILE A 25 -9.90 -20.90 -11.95
C ILE A 25 -10.76 -21.78 -12.87
N ARG A 26 -11.58 -21.15 -13.70
CA ARG A 26 -12.18 -21.82 -14.86
C ARG A 26 -11.03 -22.40 -15.69
N GLU A 27 -10.99 -23.73 -15.85
CA GLU A 27 -10.36 -24.31 -17.05
C GLU A 27 -11.06 -23.65 -18.23
N ASP A 28 -10.27 -23.08 -19.15
CA ASP A 28 -10.69 -22.34 -20.34
C ASP A 28 -11.97 -22.93 -20.96
N ALA A 29 -13.13 -22.43 -20.51
CA ALA A 29 -14.29 -22.42 -21.35
C ALA A 29 -14.00 -21.27 -22.29
N GLU A 30 -13.44 -21.62 -23.46
CA GLU A 30 -13.29 -20.79 -24.66
C GLU A 30 -14.13 -19.52 -24.51
N SER A 31 -13.48 -18.46 -24.02
CA SER A 31 -14.19 -17.20 -23.82
C SER A 31 -14.41 -16.68 -25.22
N GLU A 32 -15.61 -16.88 -25.77
CA GLU A 32 -16.11 -15.94 -26.76
C GLU A 32 -15.86 -14.57 -26.16
N CYS A 33 -15.08 -13.77 -26.90
CA CYS A 33 -14.56 -12.48 -26.51
C CYS A 33 -15.73 -11.59 -26.08
N GLU A 34 -16.13 -11.71 -24.82
CA GLU A 34 -17.33 -11.07 -24.29
C GLU A 34 -17.03 -9.59 -24.27
N ALA A 35 -17.85 -8.84 -25.01
CA ALA A 35 -17.64 -7.44 -25.30
C ALA A 35 -17.27 -6.69 -24.02
N ASP A 36 -16.20 -5.91 -24.09
CA ASP A 36 -15.78 -5.00 -23.03
C ASP A 36 -17.03 -4.31 -22.46
N ASP A 37 -17.29 -4.52 -21.16
CA ASP A 37 -18.40 -3.86 -20.46
C ASP A 37 -18.30 -2.35 -20.77
N PRO A 38 -19.35 -1.72 -21.33
CA PRO A 38 -19.34 -0.31 -21.70
C PRO A 38 -18.93 0.62 -20.55
N LEU A 39 -19.05 0.17 -19.29
CA LEU A 39 -18.60 0.89 -18.10
C LEU A 39 -17.07 0.84 -17.89
N ILE A 40 -16.38 -0.16 -18.41
CA ILE A 40 -14.90 -0.26 -18.37
C ILE A 40 -14.28 0.81 -19.28
N GLY A 41 -14.91 1.11 -20.43
CA GLY A 41 -14.49 2.17 -21.34
C GLY A 41 -14.58 3.59 -20.74
N ALA A 42 -15.32 3.77 -19.64
CA ALA A 42 -15.41 5.04 -18.90
C ALA A 42 -14.30 5.20 -17.84
N SER A 43 -13.46 4.18 -17.63
CA SER A 43 -12.35 4.25 -16.68
C SER A 43 -11.21 5.09 -17.23
N ALA A 44 -11.10 6.33 -16.76
CA ALA A 44 -9.90 7.13 -17.02
C ALA A 44 -8.72 6.56 -16.23
N GLU A 45 -7.66 6.15 -16.94
CA GLU A 45 -6.42 5.68 -16.33
C GLU A 45 -5.92 6.70 -15.29
N PRO A 46 -5.66 6.29 -14.02
CA PRO A 46 -5.20 7.20 -13.00
C PRO A 46 -3.86 7.84 -13.41
N LYS A 47 -3.90 9.13 -13.78
CA LYS A 47 -2.68 9.86 -14.16
C LYS A 47 -1.79 10.05 -12.94
N LYS A 48 -0.58 9.47 -12.98
CA LYS A 48 0.44 9.66 -11.93
C LYS A 48 0.70 11.16 -11.76
N ARG A 49 0.41 11.70 -10.58
CA ARG A 49 0.79 13.08 -10.23
C ARG A 49 2.31 13.20 -10.25
N PRO A 50 2.89 14.26 -10.85
CA PRO A 50 4.31 14.51 -10.76
C PRO A 50 4.69 14.64 -9.28
N ARG A 51 5.54 13.74 -8.80
CA ARG A 51 6.10 13.81 -7.46
C ARG A 51 7.35 14.66 -7.54
N THR A 52 7.27 15.90 -7.08
CA THR A 52 8.47 16.70 -6.81
C THR A 52 9.31 15.93 -5.79
N ARG A 53 10.52 15.55 -6.17
CA ARG A 53 11.43 14.84 -5.27
C ARG A 53 11.92 15.84 -4.22
N LEU A 54 11.91 15.43 -2.96
CA LEU A 54 12.62 16.14 -1.90
C LEU A 54 14.13 16.05 -2.19
N THR A 55 14.84 17.17 -2.07
CA THR A 55 16.30 17.17 -2.17
C THR A 55 16.94 16.57 -0.94
N ASP A 56 18.22 16.20 -1.03
CA ASP A 56 18.94 15.64 0.11
C ASP A 56 19.14 16.70 1.22
N GLU A 57 19.33 17.97 0.86
CA GLU A 57 19.40 19.06 1.83
C GLU A 57 18.08 19.27 2.59
N GLU A 58 16.94 19.16 1.90
CA GLU A 58 15.62 19.23 2.54
C GLU A 58 15.42 18.07 3.52
N VAL A 59 15.87 16.87 3.17
CA VAL A 59 15.80 15.69 4.05
C VAL A 59 16.69 15.87 5.27
N ASP A 60 17.89 16.40 5.11
CA ASP A 60 18.80 16.65 6.25
C ASP A 60 18.29 17.78 7.15
N ALA A 61 17.71 18.83 6.57
CA ALA A 61 17.01 19.86 7.36
C ALA A 61 15.86 19.26 8.19
N MET A 62 15.09 18.31 7.63
CA MET A 62 14.05 17.59 8.39
C MET A 62 14.63 16.75 9.53
N ARG A 63 15.76 16.06 9.31
CA ARG A 63 16.44 15.25 10.33
C ARG A 63 16.98 16.11 11.46
N THR A 64 17.68 17.19 11.15
CA THR A 64 18.21 18.13 12.14
C THR A 64 17.07 18.75 12.96
N ALA A 65 15.98 19.17 12.31
CA ALA A 65 14.82 19.69 13.03
C ALA A 65 14.16 18.63 13.93
N ARG A 66 14.11 17.36 13.50
CA ARG A 66 13.63 16.26 14.35
C ARG A 66 14.54 16.02 15.56
N ALA A 67 15.86 16.10 15.40
CA ALA A 67 16.81 16.00 16.51
C ALA A 67 16.65 17.16 17.51
N GLN A 68 16.24 18.34 17.03
CA GLN A 68 15.89 19.51 17.86
C GLN A 68 14.49 19.42 18.49
N GLY A 69 13.75 18.32 18.29
CA GLY A 69 12.42 18.12 18.87
C GLY A 69 11.26 18.74 18.09
N VAL A 70 11.48 19.25 16.87
CA VAL A 70 10.41 19.80 16.03
C VAL A 70 9.42 18.70 15.64
N SER A 71 8.12 19.01 15.73
CA SER A 71 7.06 18.05 15.42
C SER A 71 6.97 17.74 13.92
N VAL A 72 6.58 16.50 13.62
CA VAL A 72 6.35 16.03 12.24
C VAL A 72 5.28 16.85 11.52
N ILE A 73 4.27 17.33 12.23
CA ILE A 73 3.17 18.12 11.64
C ILE A 73 3.69 19.47 11.15
N VAL A 74 4.57 20.10 11.93
CA VAL A 74 5.21 21.37 11.56
C VAL A 74 6.08 21.18 10.32
N LEU A 75 6.89 20.12 10.28
CA LEU A 75 7.73 19.80 9.11
C LEU A 75 6.90 19.50 7.86
N ALA A 76 5.85 18.69 7.99
CA ALA A 76 4.95 18.37 6.88
C ALA A 76 4.35 19.63 6.25
N ARG A 77 3.91 20.59 7.09
CA ARG A 77 3.39 21.88 6.62
C ARG A 77 4.47 22.73 5.96
N ARG A 78 5.65 22.83 6.58
CA ARG A 78 6.77 23.66 6.09
C ARG A 78 7.27 23.23 4.71
N PHE A 79 7.37 21.92 4.47
CA PHE A 79 7.87 21.36 3.22
C PHE A 79 6.76 20.98 2.24
N GLY A 80 5.48 21.21 2.57
CA GLY A 80 4.36 20.86 1.71
C GLY A 80 4.22 19.35 1.44
N VAL A 81 4.68 18.50 2.37
CA VAL A 81 4.73 17.04 2.21
C VAL A 81 3.79 16.32 3.17
N HIS A 82 3.42 15.09 2.81
CA HIS A 82 2.63 14.24 3.70
C HIS A 82 3.44 13.82 4.94
N ARG A 83 2.77 13.69 6.10
CA ARG A 83 3.41 13.29 7.38
C ARG A 83 4.16 11.96 7.28
N GLY A 84 3.61 11.01 6.50
CA GLY A 84 4.25 9.71 6.23
C GLY A 84 5.57 9.84 5.47
N THR A 85 5.72 10.86 4.61
CA THR A 85 6.97 11.15 3.91
C THR A 85 8.04 11.61 4.89
N VAL A 86 7.69 12.52 5.81
CA VAL A 86 8.58 12.98 6.87
C VAL A 86 9.05 11.79 7.72
N TRP A 87 8.11 10.94 8.16
CA TRP A 87 8.44 9.71 8.89
C TRP A 87 9.41 8.82 8.12
N ALA A 88 9.14 8.54 6.85
CA ALA A 88 9.99 7.67 6.03
C ALA A 88 11.41 8.23 5.89
N LYS A 89 11.56 9.55 5.79
CA LYS A 89 12.85 10.24 5.61
C LYS A 89 13.64 10.43 6.90
N THR A 90 12.96 10.56 8.05
CA THR A 90 13.60 10.81 9.35
C THR A 90 13.71 9.56 10.24
N ARG A 91 13.20 8.38 9.84
CA ARG A 91 13.27 7.14 10.64
C ARG A 91 14.64 6.45 10.61
N LYS A 92 15.51 6.81 9.66
CA LYS A 92 16.92 6.39 9.68
C LYS A 92 17.73 7.45 10.43
N GLY A 93 17.75 7.29 11.75
CA GLY A 93 18.67 7.92 12.68
C GLY A 93 19.12 6.85 13.64
#